data_AF-E6TCA3-F1
#
_entry.id   AF-E6TCA3-F1
#
_cell.length_a   1.000
_cell.length_b   1.000
_cell.length_c   1.000
_cell.angle_alpha   90.00
_cell.angle_beta   90.00
_cell.angle_gamma   90.00
#
_symmetry.space_group_name_H-M   'P 1'
#
loop_
_entity.id
_entity.type
_entity.pdbx_description
1 polymer ?
#
loop_
_entity_poly.entity_id
_entity_poly.type
_entity_poly.pdbx_seq_one_letter_code
_entity_poly.pdbx_strand_id
1 'polypeptide(L)'
;MTLRVGVVCPEPPFNSMPGQTGLDIEVMTALADAIGEQAEFTDCDCADYDGVFDRLAAGDVDCVIAGSTVTPEREGRAAFLPPYLISGQGLAVDTTRLPHVRSADDLSGLTIGVQRGTTSERVAEELVAEGRAERVRVYDYGAIGTAIADLVTGGCDAVMKLAPALAELVKDVPEVDVVQRGLSVEEIAIAVNPSDQQLLARLQVAQAELEADGTLQRIRRRWLGNPYVNQSSGVF
;
A
#
# COMPACT_ATOMS: atom_id res chain seq x y z
N MET A 1 4.69 26.21 -11.09
CA MET A 1 4.52 25.06 -12.00
C MET A 1 3.72 24.01 -11.25
N THR A 2 3.01 23.14 -11.95
CA THR A 2 2.11 22.15 -11.34
C THR A 2 2.66 20.76 -11.65
N LEU A 3 2.77 19.93 -10.61
CA LEU A 3 3.15 18.53 -10.70
C LEU A 3 1.88 17.68 -10.67
N ARG A 4 1.59 16.93 -11.74
CA ARG A 4 0.41 16.07 -11.82
C ARG A 4 0.71 14.74 -11.15
N VAL A 5 -0.02 14.44 -10.08
CA VAL A 5 0.23 13.28 -9.23
C VAL A 5 -0.89 12.26 -9.40
N GLY A 6 -0.58 11.06 -9.85
CA GLY A 6 -1.50 9.94 -9.85
C GLY A 6 -1.66 9.34 -8.46
N VAL A 7 -2.90 9.17 -8.02
CA VAL A 7 -3.28 8.43 -6.81
C VAL A 7 -4.32 7.38 -7.20
N VAL A 8 -4.49 6.35 -6.37
CA VAL A 8 -5.59 5.38 -6.52
C VAL A 8 -6.39 5.42 -5.23
N CYS A 9 -7.60 5.99 -5.32
CA CYS A 9 -8.44 6.27 -4.16
C CYS A 9 -9.70 5.38 -4.10
N PRO A 10 -10.26 5.16 -2.90
CA PRO A 10 -9.70 5.44 -1.57
C PRO A 10 -8.86 4.27 -1.04
N GLU A 11 -7.78 4.57 -0.33
CA GLU A 11 -6.92 3.59 0.34
C GLU A 11 -6.43 4.17 1.69
N PRO A 12 -7.28 4.27 2.74
CA PRO A 12 -6.85 4.77 4.03
C PRO A 12 -5.80 3.82 4.66
N PRO A 13 -4.80 4.34 5.40
CA PRO A 13 -4.56 5.74 5.76
C PRO A 13 -3.74 6.51 4.69
N PHE A 14 -3.45 5.90 3.54
CA PHE A 14 -2.61 6.47 2.49
C PHE A 14 -3.30 7.63 1.78
N ASN A 15 -4.54 7.44 1.35
CA ASN A 15 -5.33 8.46 0.68
C ASN A 15 -6.84 8.25 0.92
N SER A 16 -7.62 9.31 0.75
CA SER A 16 -9.07 9.29 0.98
C SER A 16 -9.80 10.28 0.07
N MET A 17 -11.10 9.99 -0.15
CA MET A 17 -12.04 10.85 -0.85
C MET A 17 -13.33 11.02 -0.01
N PRO A 18 -14.00 12.20 -0.05
CA PRO A 18 -13.56 13.45 -0.70
C PRO A 18 -12.52 14.20 0.14
N GLY A 19 -11.61 14.93 -0.52
CA GLY A 19 -10.74 15.91 0.15
C GLY A 19 -9.25 15.60 0.17
N GLN A 20 -8.78 14.59 -0.58
CA GLN A 20 -7.34 14.29 -0.79
C GLN A 20 -6.56 14.45 0.52
N THR A 21 -6.94 13.67 1.53
CA THR A 21 -6.19 13.60 2.79
C THR A 21 -5.60 12.22 2.96
N GLY A 22 -4.45 12.13 3.61
CA GLY A 22 -3.78 10.86 3.86
C GLY A 22 -2.27 11.02 3.88
N LEU A 23 -1.59 9.93 4.25
CA LEU A 23 -0.13 9.86 4.26
C LEU A 23 0.47 10.23 2.90
N ASP A 24 -0.04 9.65 1.81
CA ASP A 24 0.48 9.88 0.46
C ASP A 24 0.30 11.34 0.04
N ILE A 25 -0.88 11.90 0.34
CA ILE A 25 -1.16 13.28 -0.02
C ILE A 25 -0.24 14.25 0.72
N GLU A 26 -0.02 14.04 2.02
CA GLU A 26 0.88 14.90 2.79
C GLU A 26 2.35 14.75 2.38
N VAL A 27 2.81 13.52 2.10
CA VAL A 27 4.17 13.25 1.61
C VAL A 27 4.41 13.97 0.29
N MET A 28 3.52 13.80 -0.68
CA MET A 28 3.71 14.37 -2.01
C MET A 28 3.51 15.88 -2.04
N THR A 29 2.61 16.42 -1.20
CA THR A 29 2.48 17.87 -1.04
C THR A 29 3.79 18.49 -0.52
N ALA A 30 4.38 17.90 0.53
CA ALA A 30 5.63 18.39 1.08
C ALA A 30 6.79 18.31 0.07
N LEU A 31 6.87 17.24 -0.70
CA LEU A 31 7.86 17.06 -1.76
C LEU A 31 7.68 18.06 -2.91
N ALA A 32 6.44 18.28 -3.37
CA ALA A 32 6.13 19.26 -4.41
C ALA A 32 6.53 20.67 -3.97
N ASP A 33 6.18 21.07 -2.74
CA ASP A 33 6.55 22.35 -2.17
C ASP A 33 8.09 22.52 -2.11
N ALA A 34 8.82 21.48 -1.69
CA ALA A 34 10.28 21.48 -1.62
C ALA A 34 10.95 21.67 -2.99
N ILE A 35 10.34 21.19 -4.07
CA ILE A 35 10.85 21.40 -5.44
C ILE A 35 10.26 22.65 -6.13
N GLY A 36 9.47 23.46 -5.41
CA GLY A 36 8.89 24.71 -5.91
C GLY A 36 7.67 24.52 -6.83
N GLU A 37 6.94 23.43 -6.67
CA GLU A 37 5.76 23.07 -7.46
C GLU A 37 4.52 22.89 -6.59
N GLN A 38 3.34 22.97 -7.20
CA GLN A 38 2.09 22.59 -6.53
C GLN A 38 1.65 21.21 -7.00
N ALA A 39 1.34 20.31 -6.08
CA ALA A 39 0.80 18.99 -6.40
C ALA A 39 -0.68 19.10 -6.83
N GLU A 40 -1.00 18.55 -7.99
CA GLU A 40 -2.37 18.35 -8.46
C GLU A 40 -2.66 16.87 -8.53
N PHE A 41 -3.47 16.35 -7.60
CA PHE A 41 -3.75 14.93 -7.52
C PHE A 41 -4.90 14.54 -8.44
N THR A 42 -4.66 13.50 -9.25
CA THR A 42 -5.61 12.88 -10.16
C THR A 42 -5.88 11.46 -9.70
N ASP A 43 -7.14 11.17 -9.38
CA ASP A 43 -7.58 9.80 -9.11
C ASP A 43 -7.52 8.99 -10.40
N CYS A 44 -6.72 7.93 -10.37
CA CYS A 44 -6.50 7.02 -11.47
C CYS A 44 -7.34 5.77 -11.23
N ASP A 45 -8.65 5.91 -11.46
CA ASP A 45 -9.58 4.77 -11.44
C ASP A 45 -9.13 3.76 -12.50
N CYS A 46 -8.72 2.57 -12.05
CA CYS A 46 -8.15 1.51 -12.88
C CYS A 46 -8.83 0.17 -12.56
N ALA A 47 -8.95 -0.70 -13.56
CA ALA A 47 -9.56 -2.02 -13.42
C ALA A 47 -8.78 -2.94 -12.45
N ASP A 48 -7.46 -2.74 -12.38
CA ASP A 48 -6.55 -3.29 -11.38
C ASP A 48 -5.55 -2.21 -10.95
N TYR A 49 -4.76 -2.51 -9.90
CA TYR A 49 -3.81 -1.54 -9.35
C TYR A 49 -2.77 -1.06 -10.38
N ASP A 50 -2.32 -1.97 -11.24
CA ASP A 50 -1.17 -1.77 -12.10
C ASP A 50 -1.48 -0.84 -13.29
N GLY A 51 -2.75 -0.53 -13.56
CA GLY A 51 -3.18 0.49 -14.53
C GLY A 51 -2.69 1.91 -14.21
N VAL A 52 -2.33 2.21 -12.95
CA VAL A 52 -1.77 3.53 -12.60
C VAL A 52 -0.41 3.78 -13.27
N PHE A 53 0.38 2.72 -13.47
CA PHE A 53 1.67 2.83 -14.16
C PHE A 53 1.51 3.01 -15.67
N ASP A 54 0.39 2.59 -16.27
CA ASP A 54 0.09 2.87 -17.68
C ASP A 54 -0.20 4.35 -17.90
N ARG A 55 -0.92 4.99 -16.96
CA ARG A 55 -1.14 6.44 -16.99
C ARG A 55 0.17 7.22 -16.86
N LEU A 56 1.07 6.76 -15.99
CA LEU A 56 2.41 7.32 -15.86
C LEU A 56 3.24 7.17 -17.14
N ALA A 57 3.17 5.99 -17.78
CA ALA A 57 3.86 5.73 -19.05
C ALA A 57 3.30 6.58 -20.20
N ALA A 58 1.98 6.83 -20.21
CA ALA A 58 1.31 7.67 -21.19
C ALA A 58 1.58 9.18 -21.00
N GLY A 59 2.15 9.58 -19.84
CA GLY A 59 2.40 10.98 -19.50
C GLY A 59 1.16 11.74 -19.05
N ASP A 60 0.11 11.02 -18.67
CA ASP A 60 -1.12 11.59 -18.11
C ASP A 60 -0.89 12.22 -16.73
N VAL A 61 0.03 11.63 -15.97
CA VAL A 61 0.55 12.10 -14.68
C VAL A 61 2.07 12.09 -14.73
N ASP A 62 2.71 12.94 -13.93
CA ASP A 62 4.17 13.10 -13.88
C ASP A 62 4.81 12.12 -12.87
N CYS A 63 4.09 11.83 -11.79
CA CYS A 63 4.47 10.84 -10.78
C CYS A 63 3.24 10.11 -10.21
N VAL A 64 3.48 9.01 -9.50
CA VAL A 64 2.44 8.21 -8.82
C VAL A 64 2.83 8.01 -7.36
N ILE A 65 1.88 8.24 -6.47
CA ILE A 65 1.97 7.90 -5.05
C ILE A 65 0.63 7.29 -4.59
N ALA A 66 0.61 5.97 -4.45
CA ALA A 66 -0.61 5.23 -4.18
C ALA A 66 -0.34 3.97 -3.33
N GLY A 67 0.42 4.11 -2.24
CA GLY A 67 0.86 2.97 -1.44
C GLY A 67 1.65 1.92 -2.26
N SER A 68 2.39 2.36 -3.28
CA SER A 68 3.03 1.49 -4.27
C SER A 68 4.22 0.73 -3.71
N THR A 69 4.08 -0.58 -3.50
CA THR A 69 5.25 -1.45 -3.28
C THR A 69 6.11 -1.52 -4.53
N VAL A 70 7.42 -1.32 -4.36
CA VAL A 70 8.45 -1.63 -5.36
C VAL A 70 8.51 -3.13 -5.60
N THR A 71 8.39 -3.55 -6.85
CA THR A 71 8.57 -4.95 -7.28
C THR A 71 9.41 -4.98 -8.56
N PRO A 72 10.11 -6.09 -8.86
CA PRO A 72 10.89 -6.20 -10.10
C PRO A 72 10.06 -5.96 -11.37
N GLU A 73 8.79 -6.38 -11.35
CA GLU A 73 7.85 -6.13 -12.45
C GLU A 73 7.55 -4.64 -12.63
N ARG A 74 7.30 -3.93 -11.53
CA ARG A 74 7.00 -2.50 -11.55
C ARG A 74 8.23 -1.65 -11.86
N GLU A 75 9.42 -2.05 -11.41
CA GLU A 75 10.70 -1.42 -11.79
C GLU A 75 10.97 -1.52 -13.29
N GLY A 76 10.42 -2.53 -13.96
CA GLY A 76 10.44 -2.61 -15.43
C GLY A 76 9.57 -1.55 -16.13
N ARG A 77 8.64 -0.91 -15.41
CA ARG A 77 7.64 0.03 -15.96
C ARG A 77 7.82 1.47 -15.45
N ALA A 78 8.40 1.66 -14.27
CA ALA A 78 8.59 2.95 -13.63
C ALA A 78 9.94 3.03 -12.90
N ALA A 79 10.45 4.25 -12.75
CA ALA A 79 11.57 4.51 -11.85
C ALA A 79 11.04 4.91 -10.47
N PHE A 80 11.63 4.36 -9.41
CA PHE A 80 11.19 4.62 -8.05
C PHE A 80 12.17 5.52 -7.30
N LEU A 81 11.62 6.38 -6.46
CA LEU A 81 12.38 7.05 -5.40
C LEU A 81 12.74 6.03 -4.31
N PRO A 82 13.68 6.35 -3.40
CA PRO A 82 13.81 5.62 -2.14
C PRO A 82 12.44 5.47 -1.44
N PRO A 83 12.17 4.37 -0.74
CA PRO A 83 10.88 4.16 -0.10
C PRO A 83 10.61 5.27 0.92
N TYR A 84 9.40 5.84 0.93
CA TYR A 84 8.99 6.77 1.98
C TYR A 84 8.42 6.05 3.20
N LEU A 85 8.03 4.78 3.03
CA LEU A 85 7.57 3.88 4.08
C LEU A 85 8.05 2.45 3.78
N ILE A 86 8.58 1.77 4.80
CA ILE A 86 8.77 0.32 4.76
C ILE A 86 7.64 -0.29 5.61
N SER A 87 6.93 -1.26 5.06
CA SER A 87 5.79 -1.93 5.70
C SER A 87 5.82 -3.43 5.46
N GLY A 88 4.68 -4.09 5.60
CA GLY A 88 4.50 -5.51 5.30
C GLY A 88 3.03 -5.86 5.11
N GLN A 89 2.76 -7.02 4.50
CA GLN A 89 1.40 -7.58 4.50
C GLN A 89 0.93 -7.87 5.93
N GLY A 90 -0.36 -7.63 6.17
CA GLY A 90 -1.08 -8.00 7.37
C GLY A 90 -2.11 -9.07 7.08
N LEU A 91 -2.51 -9.81 8.11
CA LEU A 91 -3.51 -10.87 8.06
C LEU A 91 -4.64 -10.53 9.03
N ALA A 92 -5.87 -10.46 8.52
CA ALA A 92 -7.06 -10.28 9.33
C ALA A 92 -7.94 -11.53 9.29
N VAL A 93 -8.53 -11.87 10.43
CA VAL A 93 -9.49 -12.97 10.57
C VAL A 93 -10.66 -12.55 11.43
N ASP A 94 -11.81 -13.20 11.25
CA ASP A 94 -12.87 -13.15 12.25
C ASP A 94 -12.43 -13.97 13.47
N THR A 95 -12.06 -13.30 14.56
CA THR A 95 -11.53 -13.94 15.78
C THR A 95 -12.61 -14.59 16.64
N THR A 96 -13.89 -14.30 16.36
CA THR A 96 -15.02 -14.99 17.00
C THR A 96 -15.25 -16.36 16.36
N ARG A 97 -15.19 -16.44 15.02
CA ARG A 97 -15.35 -17.67 14.25
C ARG A 97 -14.08 -18.53 14.24
N LEU A 98 -12.91 -17.90 14.15
CA LEU A 98 -11.60 -18.55 14.05
C LEU A 98 -10.65 -18.14 15.18
N PRO A 99 -11.00 -18.38 16.47
CA PRO A 99 -10.19 -17.93 17.61
C PRO A 99 -8.81 -18.59 17.73
N HIS A 100 -8.56 -19.65 16.96
CA HIS A 100 -7.30 -20.39 16.92
C HIS A 100 -6.31 -19.83 15.88
N VAL A 101 -6.78 -19.05 14.90
CA VAL A 101 -5.92 -18.48 13.85
C VAL A 101 -5.27 -17.21 14.39
N ARG A 102 -3.96 -17.25 14.63
CA ARG A 102 -3.18 -16.13 15.18
C ARG A 102 -2.08 -15.66 14.24
N SER A 103 -1.76 -16.47 13.22
CA SER A 103 -0.72 -16.17 12.25
C SER A 103 -0.93 -16.94 10.94
N ALA A 104 -0.09 -16.66 9.95
CA ALA A 104 -0.06 -17.42 8.71
C ALA A 104 0.31 -18.90 8.89
N ASP A 105 0.88 -19.28 10.02
CA ASP A 105 1.18 -20.69 10.33
C ASP A 105 -0.09 -21.49 10.66
N ASP A 106 -1.19 -20.80 10.99
CA ASP A 106 -2.49 -21.41 11.31
C ASP A 106 -3.45 -21.47 10.11
N LEU A 107 -2.97 -21.17 8.88
CA LEU A 107 -3.82 -21.07 7.69
C LEU A 107 -4.04 -22.39 6.94
N SER A 108 -3.49 -23.50 7.41
CA SER A 108 -3.62 -24.79 6.74
C SER A 108 -5.11 -25.17 6.57
N GLY A 109 -5.54 -25.40 5.32
CA GLY A 109 -6.94 -25.71 5.00
C GLY A 109 -7.86 -24.48 4.88
N LEU A 110 -7.34 -23.27 5.07
CA LEU A 110 -8.11 -22.02 5.05
C LEU A 110 -7.98 -21.26 3.71
N THR A 111 -9.01 -20.47 3.40
CA THR A 111 -9.06 -19.62 2.19
C THR A 111 -8.67 -18.18 2.49
N ILE A 112 -7.69 -17.65 1.75
CA ILE A 112 -7.22 -16.26 1.89
C ILE A 112 -7.87 -15.38 0.81
N GLY A 113 -8.56 -14.32 1.21
CA GLY A 113 -9.09 -13.28 0.34
C GLY A 113 -8.06 -12.18 0.05
N VAL A 114 -7.90 -11.83 -1.22
CA VAL A 114 -6.95 -10.80 -1.71
C VAL A 114 -7.55 -10.00 -2.87
N GLN A 115 -7.04 -8.79 -3.10
CA GLN A 115 -7.38 -8.00 -4.30
C GLN A 115 -6.43 -8.34 -5.45
N ARG A 116 -6.98 -8.44 -6.66
CA ARG A 116 -6.27 -8.65 -7.92
C ARG A 116 -5.18 -7.59 -8.14
N GLY A 117 -4.01 -8.02 -8.60
CA GLY A 117 -2.89 -7.15 -8.97
C GLY A 117 -2.15 -6.54 -7.78
N THR A 118 -2.32 -7.09 -6.57
CA THR A 118 -1.66 -6.60 -5.35
C THR A 118 -0.53 -7.52 -4.91
N THR A 119 0.44 -7.00 -4.15
CA THR A 119 1.49 -7.84 -3.56
C THR A 119 0.93 -8.83 -2.54
N SER A 120 -0.22 -8.54 -1.92
CA SER A 120 -0.97 -9.49 -1.08
C SER A 120 -1.42 -10.73 -1.83
N GLU A 121 -1.82 -10.60 -3.12
CA GLU A 121 -2.15 -11.76 -3.96
C GLU A 121 -0.95 -12.68 -4.12
N ARG A 122 0.20 -12.13 -4.50
CA ARG A 122 1.45 -12.88 -4.63
C ARG A 122 1.85 -13.59 -3.34
N VAL A 123 1.82 -12.89 -2.20
CA VAL A 123 2.17 -13.50 -0.89
C VAL A 123 1.19 -14.62 -0.52
N ALA A 124 -0.11 -14.45 -0.79
CA ALA A 124 -1.10 -15.50 -0.53
C ALA A 124 -0.94 -16.71 -1.46
N GLU A 125 -0.60 -16.48 -2.74
CA GLU A 125 -0.29 -17.56 -3.69
C GLU A 125 0.96 -18.35 -3.29
N GLU A 126 2.00 -17.67 -2.80
CA GLU A 126 3.20 -18.30 -2.23
C GLU A 126 2.85 -19.20 -1.03
N LEU A 127 2.00 -18.73 -0.11
CA LEU A 127 1.53 -19.54 1.03
C LEU A 127 0.75 -20.79 0.59
N VAL A 128 -0.07 -20.69 -0.46
CA VAL A 128 -0.78 -21.85 -1.02
C VAL A 128 0.19 -22.81 -1.70
N ALA A 129 1.15 -22.32 -2.47
CA ALA A 129 2.17 -23.15 -3.11
C ALA A 129 3.05 -23.90 -2.09
N GLU A 130 3.28 -23.30 -0.92
CA GLU A 130 3.97 -23.92 0.23
C GLU A 130 3.09 -24.91 1.02
N GLY A 131 1.81 -25.03 0.70
CA GLY A 131 0.85 -25.88 1.44
C GLY A 131 0.47 -25.32 2.81
N ARG A 132 0.71 -24.03 3.06
CA ARG A 132 0.37 -23.33 4.31
C ARG A 132 -1.03 -22.74 4.30
N ALA A 133 -1.69 -22.71 3.14
CA ALA A 133 -3.09 -22.35 2.95
C ALA A 133 -3.75 -23.23 1.88
N GLU A 134 -5.08 -23.34 1.88
CA GLU A 134 -5.80 -24.18 0.91
C GLU A 134 -5.88 -23.53 -0.47
N ARG A 135 -6.31 -22.26 -0.51
CA ARG A 135 -6.49 -21.52 -1.77
C ARG A 135 -6.58 -20.03 -1.54
N VAL A 136 -6.34 -19.29 -2.63
CA VAL A 136 -6.59 -17.86 -2.72
C VAL A 136 -7.97 -17.62 -3.34
N ARG A 137 -8.71 -16.67 -2.78
CA ARG A 137 -9.90 -16.09 -3.39
C ARG A 137 -9.59 -14.67 -3.82
N VAL A 138 -9.53 -14.45 -5.12
CA VAL A 138 -9.22 -13.15 -5.71
C VAL A 138 -10.50 -12.34 -5.89
N TYR A 139 -10.49 -11.12 -5.38
CA TYR A 139 -11.52 -10.11 -5.56
C TYR A 139 -11.02 -9.06 -6.56
N ASP A 140 -11.93 -8.45 -7.31
CA ASP A 140 -11.58 -7.31 -8.15
C ASP A 140 -11.04 -6.17 -7.27
N TYR A 141 -10.19 -5.31 -7.85
CA TYR A 141 -9.51 -4.28 -7.08
C TYR A 141 -10.49 -3.33 -6.37
N GLY A 142 -11.60 -2.94 -7.00
CA GLY A 142 -12.64 -2.12 -6.36
C GLY A 142 -13.49 -2.85 -5.30
N ALA A 143 -13.28 -4.15 -5.05
CA ALA A 143 -14.18 -5.00 -4.27
C ALA A 143 -13.62 -5.40 -2.88
N ILE A 144 -12.72 -4.61 -2.28
CA ILE A 144 -12.17 -4.91 -0.94
C ILE A 144 -13.26 -5.00 0.15
N GLY A 145 -14.30 -4.18 0.07
CA GLY A 145 -15.43 -4.25 1.00
C GLY A 145 -16.17 -5.60 0.92
N THR A 146 -16.23 -6.20 -0.27
CA THR A 146 -16.79 -7.56 -0.45
C THR A 146 -15.89 -8.61 0.19
N ALA A 147 -14.57 -8.46 0.12
CA ALA A 147 -13.64 -9.38 0.80
C ALA A 147 -13.81 -9.33 2.33
N ILE A 148 -13.97 -8.13 2.91
CA ILE A 148 -14.23 -7.98 4.35
C ILE A 148 -15.62 -8.55 4.74
N ALA A 149 -16.65 -8.33 3.92
CA ALA A 149 -17.96 -8.92 4.16
C ALA A 149 -17.94 -10.46 4.07
N ASP A 150 -17.19 -11.01 3.12
CA ASP A 150 -16.97 -12.45 3.00
C ASP A 150 -16.18 -13.01 4.17
N LEU A 151 -15.24 -12.24 4.75
CA LEU A 151 -14.53 -12.65 5.95
C LEU A 151 -15.48 -12.84 7.14
N VAL A 152 -16.40 -11.91 7.35
CA VAL A 152 -17.41 -11.97 8.43
C VAL A 152 -18.41 -13.11 8.18
N THR A 153 -18.82 -13.32 6.93
CA THR A 153 -19.84 -14.34 6.59
C THR A 153 -19.26 -15.74 6.35
N GLY A 154 -17.93 -15.89 6.32
CA GLY A 154 -17.26 -17.17 6.05
C GLY A 154 -17.11 -17.52 4.56
N GLY A 155 -17.27 -16.55 3.66
CA GLY A 155 -16.92 -16.67 2.25
C GLY A 155 -15.41 -16.74 1.99
N CYS A 156 -14.60 -16.25 2.94
CA CYS A 156 -13.18 -16.53 3.11
C CYS A 156 -12.85 -16.60 4.62
N ASP A 157 -11.67 -17.11 4.95
CA ASP A 157 -11.24 -17.35 6.35
C ASP A 157 -10.27 -16.31 6.85
N ALA A 158 -9.50 -15.72 5.94
CA ALA A 158 -8.62 -14.60 6.23
C ALA A 158 -8.63 -13.60 5.07
N VAL A 159 -8.29 -12.35 5.34
CA VAL A 159 -7.99 -11.33 4.33
C VAL A 159 -6.56 -10.84 4.50
N MET A 160 -5.82 -10.73 3.41
CA MET A 160 -4.46 -10.20 3.39
C MET A 160 -4.41 -8.89 2.60
N LYS A 161 -3.75 -7.87 3.19
CA LYS A 161 -3.50 -6.56 2.59
C LYS A 161 -2.37 -5.86 3.36
N LEU A 162 -1.78 -4.80 2.81
CA LEU A 162 -0.81 -3.95 3.52
C LEU A 162 -1.33 -3.60 4.93
N ALA A 163 -0.52 -3.87 5.94
CA ALA A 163 -0.96 -3.82 7.34
C ALA A 163 -1.56 -2.47 7.79
N PRO A 164 -1.07 -1.30 7.34
CA PRO A 164 -1.72 -0.02 7.64
C PRO A 164 -3.14 0.07 7.08
N ALA A 165 -3.34 -0.32 5.83
CA ALA A 165 -4.64 -0.26 5.17
C ALA A 165 -5.62 -1.29 5.72
N LEU A 166 -5.12 -2.51 5.99
CA LEU A 166 -5.94 -3.55 6.60
C LEU A 166 -6.46 -3.13 7.98
N ALA A 167 -5.61 -2.50 8.80
CA ALA A 167 -6.00 -2.01 10.11
C ALA A 167 -7.12 -0.96 10.04
N GLU A 168 -7.03 -0.03 9.08
CA GLU A 168 -8.08 0.96 8.86
C GLU A 168 -9.39 0.34 8.33
N LEU A 169 -9.30 -0.68 7.47
CA LEU A 169 -10.48 -1.35 6.90
C LEU A 169 -11.29 -2.13 7.93
N VAL A 170 -10.64 -2.73 8.93
CA VAL A 170 -11.30 -3.60 9.91
C VAL A 170 -11.58 -2.92 11.25
N LYS A 171 -11.14 -1.66 11.46
CA LYS A 171 -11.26 -0.96 12.75
C LYS A 171 -12.69 -0.87 13.29
N ASP A 172 -13.66 -0.83 12.40
CA ASP A 172 -15.10 -0.70 12.72
C ASP A 172 -15.85 -2.04 12.52
N VAL A 173 -15.12 -3.15 12.40
CA VAL A 173 -15.67 -4.52 12.27
C VAL A 173 -15.35 -5.31 13.55
N PRO A 174 -16.25 -5.33 14.55
CA PRO A 174 -15.93 -5.77 15.91
C PRO A 174 -15.40 -7.20 16.04
N GLU A 175 -15.79 -8.10 15.14
CA GLU A 175 -15.41 -9.52 15.16
C GLU A 175 -14.08 -9.79 14.45
N VAL A 176 -13.53 -8.81 13.71
CA VAL A 176 -12.35 -8.98 12.86
C VAL A 176 -11.15 -8.28 13.46
N ASP A 177 -10.06 -9.02 13.66
CA ASP A 177 -8.78 -8.48 14.11
C ASP A 177 -7.66 -8.73 13.10
N VAL A 178 -6.72 -7.79 13.01
CA VAL A 178 -5.42 -8.02 12.38
C VAL A 178 -4.55 -8.84 13.32
N VAL A 179 -4.46 -10.15 13.08
CA VAL A 179 -3.77 -11.11 13.95
C VAL A 179 -2.26 -11.18 13.70
N GLN A 180 -1.80 -10.79 12.50
CA GLN A 180 -0.39 -10.72 12.17
C GLN A 180 -0.09 -9.53 11.26
N ARG A 181 1.11 -8.95 11.42
CA ARG A 181 1.69 -7.90 10.57
C ARG A 181 3.11 -8.32 10.17
N GLY A 182 3.64 -7.74 9.08
CA GLY A 182 5.02 -8.01 8.66
C GLY A 182 5.20 -9.39 8.05
N LEU A 183 4.18 -9.92 7.36
CA LEU A 183 4.27 -11.18 6.61
C LEU A 183 5.25 -11.10 5.42
N SER A 184 5.55 -9.88 4.99
CA SER A 184 6.51 -9.54 3.96
C SER A 184 7.21 -8.24 4.31
N VAL A 185 8.25 -7.90 3.55
CA VAL A 185 8.87 -6.58 3.54
C VAL A 185 8.35 -5.85 2.32
N GLU A 186 7.73 -4.69 2.51
CA GLU A 186 7.11 -3.91 1.44
C GLU A 186 7.75 -2.52 1.43
N GLU A 187 8.59 -2.26 0.43
CA GLU A 187 9.18 -0.94 0.19
C GLU A 187 8.18 -0.10 -0.59
N ILE A 188 7.55 0.86 0.09
CA ILE A 188 6.51 1.71 -0.49
C ILE A 188 7.15 3.01 -0.96
N ALA A 189 7.07 3.29 -2.26
CA ALA A 189 7.81 4.34 -2.92
C ALA A 189 6.96 5.14 -3.92
N ILE A 190 7.46 6.32 -4.27
CA ILE A 190 6.89 7.18 -5.32
C ILE A 190 7.48 6.73 -6.66
N ALA A 191 6.63 6.58 -7.66
CA ALA A 191 7.04 6.21 -9.00
C ALA A 191 7.04 7.43 -9.93
N VAL A 192 8.00 7.49 -10.85
CA VAL A 192 8.07 8.48 -11.93
C VAL A 192 8.32 7.79 -13.27
N ASN A 193 8.03 8.48 -14.36
CA ASN A 193 8.32 7.94 -15.69
C ASN A 193 9.84 7.71 -15.82
N PRO A 194 10.31 6.52 -16.26
CA PRO A 194 11.74 6.22 -16.36
C PRO A 194 12.52 7.20 -17.26
N SER A 195 11.85 7.85 -18.21
CA SER A 195 12.48 8.84 -19.07
C SER A 195 12.71 10.19 -18.39
N ASP A 196 11.99 10.51 -17.31
CA ASP A 196 12.09 11.78 -16.58
C ASP A 196 13.09 11.71 -15.44
N GLN A 197 14.37 11.59 -15.81
CA GLN A 197 15.48 11.55 -14.86
C GLN A 197 15.65 12.88 -14.09
N GLN A 198 15.15 13.99 -14.64
CA GLN A 198 15.24 15.29 -13.98
C GLN A 198 14.24 15.38 -12.82
N LEU A 199 12.98 14.97 -13.02
CA LEU A 199 12.00 14.90 -11.95
C LEU A 199 12.42 13.90 -10.88
N LEU A 200 12.89 12.71 -11.29
CA LEU A 200 13.42 11.70 -10.37
C LEU A 200 14.46 12.28 -9.43
N ALA A 201 15.51 12.91 -9.98
CA ALA A 201 16.61 13.46 -9.19
C ALA A 201 16.14 14.60 -8.25
N ARG A 202 15.27 15.49 -8.73
CA ARG A 202 14.71 16.58 -7.91
C ARG A 202 13.93 16.05 -6.71
N LEU A 203 13.05 15.07 -6.94
CA LEU A 203 12.25 14.48 -5.88
C LEU A 203 13.11 13.64 -4.91
N GLN A 204 14.12 12.92 -5.40
CA GLN A 204 15.05 12.18 -4.53
C GLN A 204 15.81 13.11 -3.58
N VAL A 205 16.31 14.24 -4.07
CA VAL A 205 16.99 15.25 -3.22
C VAL A 205 16.02 15.82 -2.20
N ALA A 206 14.82 16.24 -2.63
CA ALA A 206 13.80 16.76 -1.73
C ALA A 206 13.39 15.73 -0.65
N GLN A 207 13.24 14.46 -1.01
CA GLN A 207 12.90 13.41 -0.05
C GLN A 207 13.99 13.21 0.98
N ALA A 208 15.26 13.23 0.57
CA ALA A 208 16.39 13.13 1.50
C ALA A 208 16.43 14.32 2.47
N GLU A 209 16.15 15.54 2.00
CA GLU A 209 16.09 16.75 2.84
C GLU A 209 14.93 16.69 3.85
N LEU A 210 13.73 16.30 3.42
CA LEU A 210 12.55 16.16 4.28
C LEU A 210 12.63 14.99 5.25
N GLU A 211 13.41 13.95 4.93
CA GLU A 211 13.77 12.90 5.87
C GLU A 211 14.78 13.42 6.90
N ALA A 212 15.80 14.19 6.48
CA ALA A 212 16.82 14.72 7.37
C ALA A 212 16.28 15.77 8.36
N ASP A 213 15.28 16.57 7.98
CA ASP A 213 14.70 17.64 8.81
C ASP A 213 13.54 17.20 9.72
N GLY A 214 13.17 15.91 9.67
CA GLY A 214 12.12 15.34 10.50
C GLY A 214 10.71 15.46 9.92
N THR A 215 10.51 16.06 8.74
CA THR A 215 9.19 16.30 8.15
C THR A 215 8.47 14.99 7.84
N LEU A 216 9.12 14.06 7.14
CA LEU A 216 8.48 12.80 6.78
C LEU A 216 8.18 11.93 8.01
N GLN A 217 9.02 11.99 9.05
CA GLN A 217 8.78 11.30 10.33
C GLN A 217 7.52 11.85 11.03
N ARG A 218 7.33 13.17 11.01
CA ARG A 218 6.12 13.79 11.58
C ARG A 218 4.86 13.39 10.82
N ILE A 219 4.92 13.35 9.49
CA ILE A 219 3.81 12.90 8.64
C ILE A 219 3.48 11.44 8.94
N ARG A 220 4.47 10.53 8.89
CA ARG A 220 4.28 9.10 9.22
C ARG A 220 3.67 8.91 10.60
N ARG A 221 4.17 9.63 11.62
CA ARG A 221 3.63 9.55 12.98
C ARG A 221 2.15 9.95 13.06
N ARG A 222 1.73 10.97 12.30
CA ARG A 222 0.34 11.45 12.29
C ARG A 222 -0.62 10.37 11.79
N TRP A 223 -0.23 9.66 10.73
CA TRP A 223 -1.11 8.71 10.06
C TRP A 223 -0.98 7.27 10.57
N LEU A 224 0.16 6.90 11.14
CA LEU A 224 0.45 5.52 11.57
C LEU A 224 0.56 5.36 13.08
N GLY A 225 0.52 6.46 13.86
CA GLY A 225 0.59 6.47 15.33
C GLY A 225 1.97 6.13 15.93
N ASN A 226 2.78 5.31 15.26
CA ASN A 226 4.13 4.94 15.67
C ASN A 226 5.18 5.36 14.62
N PRO A 227 6.15 6.25 14.93
CA PRO A 227 7.13 6.78 13.98
C PRO A 227 8.23 5.78 13.54
N TYR A 228 8.28 4.57 14.11
CA TYR A 228 9.34 3.60 13.81
C TYR A 228 8.95 2.66 12.66
N VAL A 229 9.38 3.01 11.46
CA VAL A 229 10.35 2.15 10.75
C VAL A 229 11.49 3.10 10.37
N ASN A 230 12.59 3.05 11.11
CA ASN A 230 13.83 3.61 10.60
C ASN A 230 14.05 2.97 9.23
N GLN A 231 14.06 3.76 8.16
CA GLN A 231 14.43 3.29 6.82
C GLN A 231 15.86 2.75 6.76
N SER A 232 16.58 2.82 7.87
CA SER A 232 17.85 2.14 8.11
C SER A 232 17.63 0.85 8.89
N SER A 233 17.71 -0.25 8.14
CA SER A 233 18.03 -1.62 8.58
C SER A 233 16.83 -2.45 9.05
N GLY A 234 16.55 -3.51 8.28
CA GLY A 234 15.58 -4.54 8.60
C GLY A 234 15.93 -5.27 9.90
N VAL A 235 15.30 -4.85 10.98
CA VAL A 235 15.22 -5.63 12.22
C VAL A 235 13.73 -5.70 12.56
N PHE A 236 13.16 -6.85 12.23
CA PHE A 236 11.84 -7.32 12.65
C PHE A 236 11.86 -7.69 14.14
#